data_AF-A0A432MEX5-F1
#
_entry.id   AF-A0A432MEX5-F1
#
_cell.length_a   1.000
_cell.length_b   1.000
_cell.length_c   1.000
_cell.angle_alpha   90.00
_cell.angle_beta   90.00
_cell.angle_gamma   90.00
#
_symmetry.space_group_name_H-M   'P 1'
#
loop_
_entity.id
_entity.type
_entity.pdbx_description
1 polymer ?
#
loop_
_entity_poly.entity_id
_entity_poly.type
_entity_poly.pdbx_seq_one_letter_code
_entity_poly.pdbx_strand_id
1 'polypeptide(L)'
;MRMPRVPQLLATVLQAGALQLVVGCGWLIEEAPPPEVEEAKPEGTLDPDSAKLRVPGKPPFVTAPRERGRPISDEELKEMTAAELVDRSRLTFEADERIRILRAALEKEPENRDARLELMVALEDKGTDLALNHRLRDESKRPLNEAAQLARELLAEQPIEDRYLVVAATAFYNEACNRSLDGQLDEAVASLREAFELGFDNPIILDDPELDPLRDREDFQELLDRLSPPPEHPGSGAGIE
;
A
#
# COMPACT_ATOMS: atom_id res chain seq x y z
N MET A 1 -8.12 -19.75 47.20
CA MET A 1 -8.01 -19.71 45.73
C MET A 1 -6.54 -19.86 45.36
N ARG A 2 -6.17 -20.98 44.71
CA ARG A 2 -4.80 -21.27 44.27
C ARG A 2 -4.65 -20.79 42.83
N MET A 3 -3.67 -19.91 42.56
CA MET A 3 -3.30 -19.53 41.20
C MET A 3 -2.47 -20.65 40.54
N PRO A 4 -2.62 -20.90 39.23
CA PRO A 4 -1.74 -21.80 38.50
C PRO A 4 -0.38 -21.12 38.24
N ARG A 5 0.69 -21.88 38.49
CA ARG A 5 2.07 -21.51 38.13
C ARG A 5 2.27 -21.80 36.64
N VAL A 6 2.74 -20.79 35.91
CA VAL A 6 3.23 -20.95 34.53
C VAL A 6 4.70 -21.39 34.59
N PRO A 7 5.11 -22.48 33.91
CA PRO A 7 6.52 -22.86 33.86
C PRO A 7 7.29 -21.96 32.88
N GLN A 8 8.40 -21.40 33.36
CA GLN A 8 9.42 -20.74 32.54
C GLN A 8 10.17 -21.81 31.73
N LEU A 9 10.08 -21.73 30.41
CA LEU A 9 10.94 -22.49 29.50
C LEU A 9 12.11 -21.60 29.06
N LEU A 10 13.31 -22.02 29.47
CA LEU A 10 14.61 -21.58 28.97
C LEU A 10 14.71 -21.90 27.47
N ALA A 11 15.07 -20.90 26.67
CA ALA A 11 15.61 -21.11 25.33
C ALA A 11 16.97 -20.42 25.24
N THR A 12 18.02 -21.24 25.41
CA THR A 12 19.40 -20.89 25.07
C THR A 12 19.62 -21.27 23.61
N VAL A 13 19.91 -20.30 22.75
CA VAL A 13 20.52 -20.57 21.44
C VAL A 13 21.71 -19.65 21.25
N LEU A 14 22.89 -20.23 21.44
CA LEU A 14 24.14 -19.76 20.86
C LEU A 14 24.12 -20.12 19.37
N GLN A 15 24.36 -19.16 18.49
CA GLN A 15 25.05 -19.45 17.25
C GLN A 15 25.86 -18.23 16.79
N ALA A 16 27.18 -18.39 16.86
CA ALA A 16 28.15 -17.57 16.18
C ALA A 16 28.44 -18.21 14.81
N GLY A 17 28.67 -17.41 13.78
CA GLY A 17 29.30 -17.92 12.57
C GLY A 17 29.12 -17.09 11.31
N ALA A 18 30.16 -16.31 11.01
CA ALA A 18 30.70 -16.06 9.67
C ALA A 18 29.78 -15.43 8.59
N LEU A 19 29.91 -14.11 8.41
CA LEU A 19 29.64 -13.48 7.11
C LEU A 19 30.95 -13.40 6.31
N GLN A 20 31.02 -14.17 5.23
CA GLN A 20 32.04 -14.04 4.21
C GLN A 20 31.71 -12.84 3.30
N LEU A 21 32.73 -12.02 3.05
CA LEU A 21 32.77 -11.04 1.97
C LEU A 21 32.69 -11.75 0.63
N VAL A 22 31.62 -11.51 -0.14
CA VAL A 22 31.63 -11.73 -1.60
C VAL A 22 31.82 -10.39 -2.28
N VAL A 23 33.02 -10.23 -2.84
CA VAL A 23 33.41 -9.17 -3.75
C VAL A 23 33.04 -9.61 -5.16
N GLY A 24 32.34 -8.73 -5.88
CA GLY A 24 32.52 -8.55 -7.33
C GLY A 24 31.61 -9.36 -8.25
N CYS A 25 30.83 -8.63 -9.04
CA CYS A 25 30.87 -8.70 -10.51
C CYS A 25 30.12 -7.49 -11.07
N GLY A 26 30.87 -6.51 -11.55
CA GLY A 26 30.32 -5.40 -12.33
C GLY A 26 29.82 -5.93 -13.67
N TRP A 27 28.53 -5.82 -13.90
CA TRP A 27 27.92 -5.98 -15.22
C TRP A 27 27.91 -4.61 -15.90
N LEU A 28 28.87 -4.42 -16.82
CA LEU A 28 28.78 -3.41 -17.87
C LEU A 28 27.75 -3.91 -18.88
N ILE A 29 26.51 -3.41 -18.79
CA ILE A 29 25.51 -3.60 -19.84
C ILE A 29 25.86 -2.62 -20.95
N GLU A 30 26.34 -3.18 -22.06
CA GLU A 30 26.52 -2.49 -23.33
C GLU A 30 25.12 -2.20 -23.90
N GLU A 31 24.69 -0.94 -23.88
CA GLU A 31 23.38 -0.52 -24.39
C GLU A 31 23.31 -0.82 -25.90
N ALA A 32 22.42 -1.75 -26.27
CA ALA A 32 22.10 -2.01 -27.67
C ALA A 32 21.44 -0.76 -28.29
N PRO A 33 21.79 -0.40 -29.54
CA PRO A 33 21.16 0.73 -30.22
C PRO A 33 19.65 0.47 -30.37
N PRO A 34 18.80 1.51 -30.21
CA PRO A 34 17.36 1.37 -30.34
C PRO A 34 16.99 0.90 -31.75
N PRO A 35 15.97 0.05 -31.89
CA PRO A 35 15.49 -0.38 -33.20
C PRO A 35 14.97 0.81 -34.01
N GLU A 36 15.33 0.88 -35.30
CA GLU A 36 14.74 1.80 -36.26
C GLU A 36 13.21 1.58 -36.30
N VAL A 37 12.46 2.57 -35.85
CA VAL A 37 11.00 2.57 -35.91
C VAL A 37 10.60 2.90 -37.35
N GLU A 38 10.15 1.89 -38.08
CA GLU A 38 9.59 2.05 -39.42
C GLU A 38 8.25 2.82 -39.31
N GLU A 39 8.20 4.03 -39.89
CA GLU A 39 7.03 4.92 -39.86
C GLU A 39 5.81 4.24 -40.52
N ALA A 40 4.86 3.79 -39.69
CA ALA A 40 3.58 3.28 -40.17
C ALA A 40 2.76 4.41 -40.81
N LYS A 41 2.42 4.23 -42.10
CA LYS A 41 1.50 5.10 -42.83
C LYS A 41 0.11 5.12 -42.16
N PRO A 42 -0.50 6.30 -41.93
CA PRO A 42 -1.87 6.38 -41.45
C PRO A 42 -2.85 6.09 -42.60
N GLU A 43 -3.37 4.88 -42.67
CA GLU A 43 -4.56 4.55 -43.47
C GLU A 43 -5.79 4.56 -42.57
N GLY A 44 -6.68 5.54 -42.77
CA GLY A 44 -7.97 5.59 -42.08
C GLY A 44 -8.51 7.01 -41.98
N THR A 45 -9.04 7.53 -43.08
CA THR A 45 -9.83 8.78 -43.09
C THR A 45 -11.16 8.50 -42.38
N LEU A 46 -11.28 8.93 -41.13
CA LEU A 46 -12.55 8.91 -40.41
C LEU A 46 -13.53 9.91 -41.05
N ASP A 47 -14.74 9.42 -41.28
CA ASP A 47 -15.87 10.15 -41.85
C ASP A 47 -16.24 11.36 -40.96
N PRO A 48 -16.09 12.61 -41.45
CA PRO A 48 -16.31 13.83 -40.67
C PRO A 48 -17.78 14.06 -40.27
N ASP A 49 -18.73 13.28 -40.77
CA ASP A 49 -20.17 13.51 -40.54
C ASP A 49 -20.81 12.61 -39.47
N SER A 50 -20.02 11.79 -38.77
CA SER A 50 -20.55 10.82 -37.78
C SER A 50 -20.76 11.39 -36.35
N ALA A 51 -20.47 12.67 -36.10
CA ALA A 51 -20.48 13.27 -34.75
C ALA A 51 -21.60 14.31 -34.52
N LYS A 52 -22.87 13.90 -34.44
CA LYS A 52 -23.97 14.78 -33.93
C LYS A 52 -24.94 14.11 -32.94
N LEU A 53 -24.46 13.16 -32.14
CA LEU A 53 -25.17 12.80 -30.90
C LEU A 53 -24.90 13.87 -29.85
N ARG A 54 -25.83 14.83 -29.73
CA ARG A 54 -25.87 15.81 -28.64
C ARG A 54 -26.06 15.06 -27.31
N VAL A 55 -24.97 14.80 -26.61
CA VAL A 55 -25.04 14.45 -25.18
C VAL A 55 -25.62 15.69 -24.47
N PRO A 56 -26.75 15.60 -23.75
CA PRO A 56 -27.28 16.71 -22.98
C PRO A 56 -26.19 17.22 -22.03
N GLY A 57 -25.87 18.51 -22.14
CA GLY A 57 -24.75 19.12 -21.44
C GLY A 57 -24.84 18.85 -19.95
N LYS A 58 -23.93 18.01 -19.45
CA LYS A 58 -23.73 17.79 -18.02
C LYS A 58 -23.47 19.18 -17.42
N PRO A 59 -24.26 19.65 -16.45
CA PRO A 59 -24.04 20.96 -15.85
C PRO A 59 -22.60 21.01 -15.36
N PRO A 60 -21.87 22.13 -15.58
CA PRO A 60 -20.50 22.24 -15.11
C PRO A 60 -20.52 21.98 -13.61
N PHE A 61 -19.76 20.96 -13.18
CA PHE A 61 -19.46 20.76 -11.77
C PHE A 61 -18.58 21.93 -11.33
N VAL A 62 -19.21 23.06 -11.00
CA VAL A 62 -18.56 24.16 -10.31
C VAL A 62 -18.49 23.75 -8.85
N THR A 63 -17.54 22.88 -8.51
CA THR A 63 -17.17 22.71 -7.10
C THR A 63 -16.47 24.01 -6.71
N ALA A 64 -17.16 24.86 -5.96
CA ALA A 64 -16.53 26.03 -5.37
C ALA A 64 -15.24 25.58 -4.67
N PRO A 65 -14.13 26.34 -4.78
CA PRO A 65 -12.89 26.00 -4.11
C PRO A 65 -13.20 25.75 -2.63
N ARG A 66 -12.99 24.52 -2.16
CA ARG A 66 -13.08 24.26 -0.72
C ARG A 66 -12.03 25.12 -0.06
N GLU A 67 -12.44 26.07 0.77
CA GLU A 67 -11.50 26.89 1.53
C GLU A 67 -10.57 25.95 2.30
N ARG A 68 -9.28 25.99 2.00
CA ARG A 68 -8.27 25.28 2.79
C ARG A 68 -8.31 25.88 4.19
N GLY A 69 -8.83 25.11 5.14
CA GLY A 69 -8.85 25.52 6.53
C GLY A 69 -7.44 25.84 7.01
N ARG A 70 -7.29 26.84 7.88
CA ARG A 70 -6.00 27.14 8.49
C ARG A 70 -5.47 25.91 9.25
N PRO A 71 -4.14 25.66 9.23
CA PRO A 71 -3.53 24.69 10.15
C PRO A 71 -3.90 25.00 11.60
N ILE A 72 -4.04 23.95 12.39
CA ILE A 72 -4.43 24.06 13.81
C ILE A 72 -3.20 24.46 14.62
N SER A 73 -3.31 25.40 15.55
CA SER A 73 -2.17 25.73 16.41
C SER A 73 -1.89 24.63 17.44
N ASP A 74 -0.68 24.58 18.01
CA ASP A 74 -0.36 23.61 19.05
C ASP A 74 -1.18 23.83 20.33
N GLU A 75 -1.56 25.07 20.65
CA GLU A 75 -2.48 25.39 21.74
C GLU A 75 -3.87 24.82 21.45
N GLU A 76 -4.39 24.98 20.23
CA GLU A 76 -5.67 24.41 19.84
C GLU A 76 -5.66 22.87 19.95
N LEU A 77 -4.59 22.20 19.50
CA LEU A 77 -4.45 20.75 19.67
C LEU A 77 -4.49 20.30 21.14
N LYS A 78 -3.88 21.08 22.04
CA LYS A 78 -3.83 20.76 23.47
C LYS A 78 -5.18 20.88 24.13
N GLU A 79 -5.99 21.87 23.75
CA GLU A 79 -7.32 22.09 24.34
C GLU A 79 -8.39 21.13 23.82
N MET A 80 -8.22 20.59 22.59
CA MET A 80 -9.17 19.65 22.00
C MET A 80 -9.12 18.26 22.67
N THR A 81 -10.26 17.59 22.73
CA THR A 81 -10.39 16.17 23.11
C THR A 81 -9.90 15.24 21.99
N ALA A 82 -9.62 13.98 22.30
CA ALA A 82 -9.23 12.99 21.28
C ALA A 82 -10.31 12.84 20.19
N ALA A 83 -11.59 12.80 20.58
CA ALA A 83 -12.71 12.71 19.65
C ALA A 83 -12.80 13.93 18.70
N GLU A 84 -12.66 15.15 19.24
CA GLU A 84 -12.66 16.35 18.40
C GLU A 84 -11.47 16.39 17.44
N LEU A 85 -10.30 15.89 17.85
CA LEU A 85 -9.13 15.76 16.99
C LEU A 85 -9.37 14.76 15.86
N VAL A 86 -10.01 13.62 16.12
CA VAL A 86 -10.40 12.65 15.09
C VAL A 86 -11.39 13.28 14.09
N ASP A 87 -12.44 13.94 14.57
CA ASP A 87 -13.39 14.61 13.67
C ASP A 87 -12.75 15.71 12.85
N ARG A 88 -11.80 16.43 13.45
CA ARG A 88 -11.05 17.47 12.76
C ARG A 88 -10.09 16.91 11.72
N SER A 89 -9.46 15.77 11.98
CA SER A 89 -8.53 15.12 11.04
C SER A 89 -9.25 14.70 9.75
N ARG A 90 -10.51 14.23 9.84
CA ARG A 90 -11.38 13.89 8.70
C ARG A 90 -11.68 15.09 7.79
N LEU A 91 -11.52 16.31 8.28
CA LEU A 91 -11.70 17.56 7.52
C LEU A 91 -10.37 18.13 6.99
N THR A 92 -9.24 17.49 7.29
CA THR A 92 -7.90 17.93 6.90
C THR A 92 -7.40 17.13 5.70
N PHE A 93 -7.15 17.81 4.58
CA PHE A 93 -6.69 17.19 3.34
C PHE A 93 -5.17 16.97 3.28
N GLU A 94 -4.40 17.82 3.94
CA GLU A 94 -2.93 17.74 3.92
C GLU A 94 -2.47 16.59 4.85
N ALA A 95 -1.82 15.58 4.28
CA ALA A 95 -1.50 14.34 5.00
C ALA A 95 -0.64 14.57 6.25
N ASP A 96 0.37 15.46 6.18
CA ASP A 96 1.24 15.78 7.33
C ASP A 96 0.46 16.38 8.50
N GLU A 97 -0.45 17.30 8.21
CA GLU A 97 -1.28 17.94 9.24
C GLU A 97 -2.28 16.94 9.82
N ARG A 98 -2.85 16.05 8.98
CA ARG A 98 -3.76 14.99 9.42
C ARG A 98 -3.04 14.00 10.35
N ILE A 99 -1.84 13.56 10.00
CA ILE A 99 -0.98 12.71 10.86
C ILE A 99 -0.68 13.41 12.19
N ARG A 100 -0.32 14.70 12.16
CA ARG A 100 -0.02 15.48 13.37
C ARG A 100 -1.22 15.53 14.32
N ILE A 101 -2.41 15.83 13.78
CA ILE A 101 -3.67 15.87 14.54
C ILE A 101 -3.98 14.50 15.16
N LEU A 102 -3.83 13.41 14.40
CA LEU A 102 -4.15 12.07 14.86
C LEU A 102 -3.17 11.55 15.91
N ARG A 103 -1.88 11.86 15.78
CA ARG A 103 -0.90 11.58 16.83
C ARG A 103 -1.22 12.33 18.12
N ALA A 104 -1.64 13.60 18.04
CA ALA A 104 -2.10 14.34 19.22
C ALA A 104 -3.34 13.71 19.87
N ALA A 105 -4.23 13.09 19.09
CA ALA A 105 -5.36 12.33 19.62
C ALA A 105 -4.88 11.07 20.38
N LEU A 106 -3.92 10.34 19.84
CA LEU A 106 -3.33 9.15 20.45
C LEU A 106 -2.46 9.45 21.68
N GLU A 107 -1.86 10.63 21.77
CA GLU A 107 -1.19 11.09 22.99
C GLU A 107 -2.17 11.25 24.16
N LYS A 108 -3.41 11.64 23.87
CA LYS A 108 -4.48 11.80 24.86
C LYS A 108 -5.14 10.47 25.21
N GLU A 109 -5.42 9.66 24.19
CA GLU A 109 -6.06 8.35 24.32
C GLU A 109 -5.34 7.32 23.43
N PRO A 110 -4.29 6.64 23.95
CA PRO A 110 -3.48 5.71 23.15
C PRO A 110 -4.26 4.54 22.55
N GLU A 111 -5.33 4.12 23.23
CA GLU A 111 -6.21 3.02 22.80
C GLU A 111 -7.38 3.50 21.92
N ASN A 112 -7.40 4.77 21.51
CA ASN A 112 -8.46 5.31 20.67
C ASN A 112 -8.41 4.68 19.27
N ARG A 113 -9.30 3.72 19.04
CA ARG A 113 -9.31 2.91 17.82
C ARG A 113 -9.58 3.73 16.57
N ASP A 114 -10.51 4.69 16.63
CA ASP A 114 -10.83 5.54 15.49
C ASP A 114 -9.61 6.38 15.08
N ALA A 115 -8.88 6.94 16.05
CA ALA A 115 -7.65 7.68 15.76
C ALA A 115 -6.58 6.78 15.10
N ARG A 116 -6.45 5.51 15.52
CA ARG A 116 -5.52 4.55 14.90
C ARG A 116 -5.94 4.17 13.48
N LEU A 117 -7.22 3.90 13.25
CA LEU A 117 -7.75 3.63 11.91
C LEU A 117 -7.49 4.80 10.97
N GLU A 118 -7.83 6.03 11.39
CA GLU A 118 -7.62 7.22 10.58
C GLU A 118 -6.12 7.53 10.36
N LEU A 119 -5.25 7.21 11.35
CA LEU A 119 -3.81 7.39 11.24
C LEU A 119 -3.21 6.41 10.22
N MET A 120 -3.66 5.15 10.22
CA MET A 120 -3.25 4.17 9.21
C MET A 120 -3.54 4.69 7.80
N VAL A 121 -4.75 5.22 7.56
CA VAL A 121 -5.10 5.81 6.25
C VAL A 121 -4.23 7.02 5.93
N ALA A 122 -3.99 7.92 6.90
CA ALA A 122 -3.21 9.14 6.65
C ALA A 122 -1.73 8.84 6.34
N LEU A 123 -1.18 7.81 6.98
CA LEU A 123 0.17 7.32 6.72
C LEU A 123 0.28 6.67 5.34
N GLU A 124 -0.72 5.90 4.93
CA GLU A 124 -0.81 5.35 3.58
C GLU A 124 -0.79 6.49 2.54
N ASP A 125 -1.73 7.44 2.66
CA ASP A 125 -1.84 8.59 1.74
C ASP A 125 -0.50 9.34 1.63
N LYS A 126 0.14 9.62 2.78
CA LYS A 126 1.45 10.29 2.82
C LYS A 126 2.54 9.47 2.14
N GLY A 127 2.58 8.18 2.43
CA GLY A 127 3.56 7.26 1.87
C GLY A 127 3.46 7.16 0.36
N THR A 128 2.25 6.97 -0.15
CA THR A 128 1.94 6.93 -1.58
C THR A 128 2.32 8.24 -2.27
N ASP A 129 1.98 9.40 -1.71
CA ASP A 129 2.36 10.71 -2.26
C ASP A 129 3.89 10.88 -2.37
N LEU A 130 4.64 10.41 -1.35
CA LEU A 130 6.11 10.43 -1.37
C LEU A 130 6.69 9.45 -2.39
N ALA A 131 6.12 8.25 -2.51
CA ALA A 131 6.58 7.22 -3.44
C ALA A 131 6.42 7.64 -4.91
N LEU A 132 5.33 8.33 -5.24
CA LEU A 132 5.08 8.89 -6.57
C LEU A 132 6.07 10.00 -6.94
N ASN A 133 6.71 10.64 -5.96
CA ASN A 133 7.79 11.56 -6.19
C ASN A 133 9.13 10.82 -6.14
N HIS A 134 9.71 10.48 -7.29
CA HIS A 134 10.98 9.73 -7.37
C HIS A 134 12.13 10.30 -6.52
N ARG A 135 12.13 11.60 -6.19
CA ARG A 135 13.16 12.22 -5.33
C ARG A 135 12.96 11.96 -3.84
N LEU A 136 11.75 11.61 -3.43
CA LEU A 136 11.32 11.40 -2.04
C LEU A 136 10.93 9.94 -1.79
N ARG A 137 11.21 9.03 -2.72
CA ARG A 137 10.82 7.61 -2.62
C ARG A 137 11.36 6.96 -1.36
N ASP A 138 12.60 7.23 -0.97
CA ASP A 138 13.16 6.69 0.28
C ASP A 138 12.42 7.20 1.53
N GLU A 139 11.89 8.43 1.48
CA GLU A 139 11.11 9.00 2.58
C GLU A 139 9.73 8.33 2.73
N SER A 140 9.22 7.70 1.67
CA SER A 140 7.94 6.95 1.71
C SER A 140 7.99 5.70 2.58
N LYS A 141 9.17 5.09 2.75
CA LYS A 141 9.33 3.81 3.45
C LYS A 141 8.79 3.87 4.88
N ARG A 142 9.11 4.96 5.59
CA ARG A 142 8.71 5.12 6.99
C ARG A 142 7.18 5.15 7.16
N PRO A 143 6.41 6.07 6.53
CA PRO A 143 4.97 6.10 6.71
C PRO A 143 4.28 4.82 6.21
N LEU A 144 4.72 4.23 5.09
CA LEU A 144 4.15 2.97 4.58
C LEU A 144 4.35 1.81 5.56
N ASN A 145 5.55 1.63 6.10
CA ASN A 145 5.82 0.59 7.08
C ASN A 145 5.09 0.85 8.41
N GLU A 146 4.93 2.12 8.81
CA GLU A 146 4.15 2.50 10.00
C GLU A 146 2.65 2.19 9.81
N ALA A 147 2.10 2.43 8.61
CA ALA A 147 0.72 2.07 8.28
C ALA A 147 0.49 0.55 8.37
N ALA A 148 1.40 -0.24 7.78
CA ALA A 148 1.32 -1.70 7.82
C ALA A 148 1.41 -2.26 9.24
N GLN A 149 2.33 -1.73 10.06
CA GLN A 149 2.41 -2.10 11.47
C GLN A 149 1.10 -1.81 12.22
N LEU A 150 0.52 -0.62 12.01
CA LEU A 150 -0.74 -0.24 12.64
C LEU A 150 -1.91 -1.13 12.18
N ALA A 151 -1.91 -1.54 10.91
CA ALA A 151 -2.89 -2.48 10.38
C ALA A 151 -2.83 -3.85 11.10
N ARG A 152 -1.63 -4.42 11.30
CA ARG A 152 -1.46 -5.69 12.05
C ARG A 152 -2.03 -5.58 13.46
N GLU A 153 -1.73 -4.50 14.16
CA GLU A 153 -2.22 -4.28 15.52
C GLU A 153 -3.75 -4.17 15.56
N LEU A 154 -4.33 -3.39 14.66
CA LEU A 154 -5.78 -3.19 14.58
C LEU A 154 -6.54 -4.49 14.28
N LEU A 155 -5.99 -5.33 13.39
CA LEU A 155 -6.52 -6.65 13.02
C LEU A 155 -6.38 -7.67 14.15
N ALA A 156 -5.29 -7.62 14.92
CA ALA A 156 -5.06 -8.50 16.06
C ALA A 156 -6.03 -8.24 17.22
N GLU A 157 -6.52 -7.01 17.36
CA GLU A 157 -7.45 -6.61 18.42
C GLU A 157 -8.89 -7.02 18.12
N GLN A 158 -9.41 -6.62 16.95
CA GLN A 158 -10.76 -6.93 16.52
C GLN A 158 -10.87 -6.74 15.00
N PRO A 159 -11.87 -7.34 14.34
CA PRO A 159 -12.14 -7.09 12.92
C PRO A 159 -12.24 -5.59 12.61
N ILE A 160 -11.68 -5.18 11.47
CA ILE A 160 -11.83 -3.82 10.92
C ILE A 160 -12.92 -3.83 9.84
N GLU A 161 -13.55 -2.67 9.61
CA GLU A 161 -14.58 -2.52 8.58
C GLU A 161 -13.98 -2.68 7.18
N ASP A 162 -14.77 -3.14 6.21
CA ASP A 162 -14.35 -3.42 4.84
C ASP A 162 -13.57 -2.28 4.18
N ARG A 163 -14.01 -1.03 4.40
CA ARG A 163 -13.31 0.15 3.85
C ARG A 163 -11.87 0.28 4.34
N TYR A 164 -11.56 -0.20 5.55
CA TYR A 164 -10.22 -0.20 6.12
C TYR A 164 -9.44 -1.47 5.77
N LEU A 165 -10.11 -2.58 5.42
CA LEU A 165 -9.45 -3.79 4.92
C LEU A 165 -8.68 -3.49 3.63
N VAL A 166 -9.28 -2.71 2.71
CA VAL A 166 -8.60 -2.31 1.46
C VAL A 166 -7.32 -1.52 1.77
N VAL A 167 -7.38 -0.58 2.71
CA VAL A 167 -6.20 0.22 3.09
C VAL A 167 -5.14 -0.64 3.77
N ALA A 168 -5.52 -1.56 4.65
CA ALA A 168 -4.61 -2.50 5.28
C ALA A 168 -3.93 -3.42 4.25
N ALA A 169 -4.69 -3.93 3.28
CA ALA A 169 -4.19 -4.76 2.20
C ALA A 169 -3.14 -4.00 1.36
N THR A 170 -3.43 -2.75 0.99
CA THR A 170 -2.49 -1.85 0.30
C THR A 170 -1.25 -1.55 1.15
N ALA A 171 -1.42 -1.31 2.45
CA ALA A 171 -0.29 -1.04 3.34
C ALA A 171 0.67 -2.25 3.42
N PHE A 172 0.15 -3.48 3.48
CA PHE A 172 0.97 -4.70 3.44
C PHE A 172 1.67 -4.91 2.11
N TYR A 173 1.01 -4.61 1.00
CA TYR A 173 1.65 -4.61 -0.32
C TYR A 173 2.82 -3.62 -0.38
N ASN A 174 2.59 -2.38 0.03
CA ASN A 174 3.61 -1.33 0.01
C ASN A 174 4.78 -1.62 0.98
N GLU A 175 4.51 -2.22 2.14
CA GLU A 175 5.55 -2.73 3.02
C GLU A 175 6.36 -3.85 2.35
N ALA A 176 5.71 -4.77 1.64
CA ALA A 176 6.41 -5.83 0.92
C ALA A 176 7.36 -5.28 -0.13
N CYS A 177 6.93 -4.28 -0.90
CA CYS A 177 7.80 -3.59 -1.85
C CYS A 177 9.02 -2.98 -1.17
N ASN A 178 8.82 -2.25 -0.07
CA ASN A 178 9.93 -1.66 0.70
C ASN A 178 10.92 -2.72 1.19
N ARG A 179 10.41 -3.83 1.74
CA ARG A 179 11.21 -4.95 2.25
C ARG A 179 11.97 -5.67 1.15
N SER A 180 11.34 -5.86 -0.01
CA SER A 180 11.97 -6.44 -1.20
C SER A 180 13.16 -5.60 -1.67
N LEU A 181 12.96 -4.28 -1.79
CA LEU A 181 14.03 -3.33 -2.15
C LEU A 181 15.19 -3.31 -1.13
N ASP A 182 14.89 -3.52 0.14
CA ASP A 182 15.89 -3.59 1.21
C ASP A 182 16.55 -4.99 1.36
N GLY A 183 16.19 -5.95 0.50
CA GLY A 183 16.72 -7.32 0.51
C GLY A 183 16.16 -8.21 1.63
N GLN A 184 15.11 -7.77 2.32
CA GLN A 184 14.39 -8.50 3.37
C GLN A 184 13.34 -9.42 2.75
N LEU A 185 13.80 -10.38 1.95
CA LEU A 185 12.94 -11.12 1.02
C LEU A 185 11.90 -12.00 1.73
N ASP A 186 12.24 -12.59 2.88
CA ASP A 186 11.30 -13.44 3.64
C ASP A 186 10.17 -12.60 4.24
N GLU A 187 10.51 -11.44 4.81
CA GLU A 187 9.53 -10.50 5.36
C GLU A 187 8.68 -9.85 4.27
N ALA A 188 9.24 -9.64 3.07
CA ALA A 188 8.51 -9.16 1.92
C ALA A 188 7.41 -10.16 1.49
N VAL A 189 7.76 -11.44 1.34
CA VAL A 189 6.79 -12.51 1.01
C VAL A 189 5.72 -12.66 2.11
N ALA A 190 6.11 -12.55 3.38
CA ALA A 190 5.16 -12.57 4.49
C ALA A 190 4.14 -11.42 4.39
N SER A 191 4.61 -10.21 4.09
CA SER A 191 3.74 -9.04 3.93
C SER A 191 2.81 -9.18 2.72
N LEU A 192 3.29 -9.72 1.59
CA LEU A 192 2.42 -10.02 0.44
C LEU A 192 1.33 -11.03 0.75
N ARG A 193 1.66 -12.07 1.53
CA ARG A 193 0.67 -13.06 1.96
C ARG A 193 -0.43 -12.41 2.79
N GLU A 194 -0.07 -11.53 3.72
CA GLU A 194 -1.04 -10.76 4.49
C GLU A 194 -1.89 -9.85 3.60
N ALA A 195 -1.29 -9.18 2.61
CA ALA A 195 -2.03 -8.38 1.63
C ALA A 195 -3.09 -9.22 0.89
N PHE A 196 -2.73 -10.42 0.44
CA PHE A 196 -3.63 -11.31 -0.31
C PHE A 196 -4.74 -11.89 0.57
N GLU A 197 -4.44 -12.21 1.82
CA GLU A 197 -5.43 -12.66 2.80
C GLU A 197 -6.50 -11.59 3.07
N LEU A 198 -6.13 -10.31 2.92
CA LEU A 198 -7.07 -9.18 2.99
C LEU A 198 -7.72 -8.83 1.65
N GLY A 199 -7.48 -9.61 0.60
CA GLY A 199 -8.11 -9.44 -0.71
C GLY A 199 -7.39 -8.46 -1.64
N PHE A 200 -6.11 -8.15 -1.43
CA PHE A 200 -5.32 -7.42 -2.43
C PHE A 200 -5.25 -8.22 -3.74
N ASP A 201 -5.78 -7.65 -4.81
CA ASP A 201 -5.90 -8.29 -6.13
C ASP A 201 -5.43 -7.40 -7.28
N ASN A 202 -4.66 -6.34 -6.99
CA ASN A 202 -4.19 -5.42 -8.01
C ASN A 202 -3.17 -6.11 -8.94
N PRO A 203 -3.40 -6.13 -10.26
CA PRO A 203 -2.52 -6.82 -11.21
C PRO A 203 -1.11 -6.22 -11.29
N ILE A 204 -0.88 -5.03 -10.75
CA ILE A 204 0.46 -4.39 -10.67
C ILE A 204 1.53 -5.32 -10.08
N ILE A 205 1.15 -6.25 -9.19
CA ILE A 205 2.09 -7.20 -8.59
C ILE A 205 2.81 -8.09 -9.61
N LEU A 206 2.20 -8.32 -10.78
CA LEU A 206 2.74 -9.18 -11.83
C LEU A 206 3.98 -8.58 -12.49
N ASP A 207 4.07 -7.25 -12.55
CA ASP A 207 5.13 -6.51 -13.23
C ASP A 207 5.77 -5.39 -12.40
N ASP A 208 5.44 -5.26 -11.11
CA ASP A 208 6.07 -4.28 -10.22
C ASP A 208 7.59 -4.54 -10.10
N PRO A 209 8.45 -3.60 -10.52
CA PRO A 209 9.90 -3.72 -10.41
C PRO A 209 10.42 -3.70 -8.96
N GLU A 210 9.64 -3.19 -7.99
CA GLU A 210 10.00 -3.25 -6.56
C GLU A 210 10.04 -4.69 -6.04
N LEU A 211 9.34 -5.60 -6.73
CA LEU A 211 9.27 -7.02 -6.39
C LEU A 211 10.18 -7.89 -7.25
N ASP A 212 11.01 -7.29 -8.11
CA ASP A 212 11.99 -8.03 -8.93
C ASP A 212 12.88 -8.99 -8.11
N PRO A 213 13.39 -8.61 -6.93
CA PRO A 213 14.15 -9.53 -6.07
C PRO A 213 13.41 -10.80 -5.65
N LEU A 214 12.07 -10.83 -5.72
CA LEU A 214 11.24 -11.97 -5.34
C LEU A 214 10.90 -12.88 -6.52
N ARG A 215 11.11 -12.44 -7.77
CA ARG A 215 10.60 -13.13 -8.98
C ARG A 215 11.06 -14.58 -9.09
N ASP A 216 12.28 -14.89 -8.67
CA ASP A 216 12.82 -16.25 -8.74
C ASP A 216 12.48 -17.12 -7.52
N ARG A 217 11.77 -16.60 -6.51
CA ARG A 217 11.43 -17.35 -5.30
C ARG A 217 10.20 -18.22 -5.52
N GLU A 218 10.31 -19.50 -5.15
CA GLU A 218 9.22 -20.48 -5.23
C GLU A 218 7.98 -20.04 -4.44
N ASP A 219 8.16 -19.54 -3.21
CA ASP A 219 7.04 -19.10 -2.36
C ASP A 219 6.32 -17.83 -2.85
N PHE A 220 7.01 -16.97 -3.61
CA PHE A 220 6.39 -15.84 -4.30
C PHE A 220 5.60 -16.31 -5.54
N GLN A 221 6.13 -17.26 -6.31
CA GLN A 221 5.42 -17.86 -7.44
C GLN A 221 4.13 -18.57 -6.98
N GLU A 222 4.17 -19.31 -5.88
CA GLU A 222 2.97 -19.91 -5.27
C GLU A 222 1.90 -18.87 -4.90
N LEU A 223 2.30 -17.67 -4.47
CA LEU A 223 1.37 -16.58 -4.21
C LEU A 223 0.73 -16.09 -5.52
N LEU A 224 1.52 -15.86 -6.57
CA LEU A 224 1.01 -15.41 -7.87
C LEU A 224 0.06 -16.43 -8.53
N ASP A 225 0.34 -17.72 -8.40
CA ASP A 225 -0.52 -18.79 -8.89
C ASP A 225 -1.92 -18.75 -8.28
N ARG A 226 -2.06 -18.24 -7.04
CA ARG A 226 -3.36 -18.07 -6.37
C ARG A 226 -4.16 -16.86 -6.89
N LEU A 227 -3.49 -15.86 -7.47
CA LEU A 227 -4.15 -14.70 -8.07
C LEU A 227 -4.66 -14.98 -9.48
N SER A 228 -3.99 -15.89 -10.19
CA SER A 228 -4.44 -16.29 -11.52
C SER A 228 -5.81 -16.94 -11.39
N PRO A 229 -6.86 -16.43 -12.09
CA PRO A 229 -8.13 -17.13 -12.13
C PRO A 229 -7.86 -18.56 -12.61
N PRO A 230 -8.49 -19.58 -12.00
CA PRO A 230 -8.29 -20.95 -12.45
C PRO A 230 -8.51 -20.99 -13.96
N PRO A 231 -7.64 -21.67 -14.73
CA PRO A 231 -7.72 -21.66 -16.18
C PRO A 231 -9.15 -22.03 -16.57
N GLU A 232 -9.83 -21.14 -17.31
CA GLU A 232 -11.20 -21.38 -17.74
C GLU A 232 -11.23 -22.74 -18.41
N HIS A 233 -11.89 -23.72 -17.78
CA HIS A 233 -11.98 -25.05 -18.36
C HIS A 233 -12.69 -24.90 -19.71
N PRO A 234 -12.03 -25.25 -20.84
CA PRO A 234 -12.59 -25.04 -22.18
C PRO A 234 -13.80 -25.95 -22.52
N GLY A 235 -14.52 -26.45 -21.51
CA GLY A 235 -15.72 -27.27 -21.63
C GLY A 235 -16.92 -26.82 -20.80
N SER A 236 -16.85 -25.67 -20.09
CA SER A 236 -18.01 -25.14 -19.34
C SER A 236 -19.04 -24.41 -20.22
N GLY A 237 -18.79 -24.31 -21.52
CA GLY A 237 -19.80 -23.95 -22.52
C GLY A 237 -20.79 -25.10 -22.71
N ALA A 238 -21.53 -25.45 -21.66
CA ALA A 238 -22.67 -26.35 -21.78
C ALA A 238 -23.70 -25.67 -22.68
N GLY A 239 -23.88 -26.26 -23.86
CA GLY A 239 -24.87 -25.85 -24.85
C GLY A 239 -26.22 -25.59 -24.19
N ILE A 240 -26.67 -24.34 -24.31
CA ILE A 240 -28.09 -24.03 -24.31
C ILE A 240 -28.51 -24.13 -25.77
N GLU A 241 -28.86 -25.34 -26.19
CA GLU A 241 -29.72 -25.58 -27.36
C GLU A 241 -31.19 -25.51 -26.93
#